data_AF-A0AAD8KDK9-F1
#
_entry.id   AF-A0AAD8KDK9-F1
#
_cell.length_a   1.000
_cell.length_b   1.000
_cell.length_c   1.000
_cell.angle_alpha   90.00
_cell.angle_beta   90.00
_cell.angle_gamma   90.00
#
_symmetry.space_group_name_H-M   'P 1'
#
loop_
_entity.id
_entity.type
_entity.pdbx_description
1 polymer ?
#
loop_
_entity_poly.entity_id
_entity_poly.type
_entity_poly.pdbx_seq_one_letter_code
_entity_poly.pdbx_strand_id
1 'polypeptide(L)'
;MVKRLKPLRGFIKERDVGVELQIRLNLEKLVVRNHGGRETPEGETVTWGCWFVIQGDVLKCDLPYFDICVANIPYQISSPLTFKLLNHRPLFRCAVIMFQREFAMRLVAQPGDTLYCRLSVNTQLLARVSHLLKVGRNNFRPPPKVDSSVVRIEPRKPTPSVNFKEWDGLVRICFTRKNKTIGAIFKQKRVLSILEKNYKTLQALQSSQGNQMATDASVLGDSSELTMETDDNDDGGDDVEDDDDMEMDDGEAKGSDFKDKVLNVLRLGKYEDKRSSKLAQADFMHLLSLFNQAGIHFS
;
A
#
# COMPACT_ATOMS: atom_id res chain seq x y z
N MET A 1 8.01 -34.00 25.66
CA MET A 1 6.60 -34.40 25.92
C MET A 1 5.68 -33.57 25.01
N VAL A 2 5.41 -34.07 23.80
CA VAL A 2 4.65 -33.33 22.76
C VAL A 2 3.18 -33.30 23.17
N LYS A 3 2.72 -32.17 23.71
CA LYS A 3 1.29 -31.94 23.95
C LYS A 3 0.60 -31.86 22.59
N ARG A 4 -0.21 -32.88 22.27
CA ARG A 4 -1.18 -32.87 21.17
C ARG A 4 -2.01 -31.57 21.25
N LEU A 5 -1.77 -30.61 20.36
CA LEU A 5 -2.68 -29.49 20.14
C LEU A 5 -3.93 -30.06 19.47
N LYS A 6 -5.06 -30.06 20.19
CA LYS A 6 -6.37 -30.48 19.66
C LYS A 6 -6.73 -29.62 18.44
N PRO A 7 -7.50 -30.14 17.47
CA PRO A 7 -8.08 -29.32 16.41
C PRO A 7 -8.89 -28.19 17.06
N LEU A 8 -8.49 -26.95 16.82
CA LEU A 8 -9.15 -25.78 17.41
C LEU A 8 -10.54 -25.62 16.76
N ARG A 9 -11.60 -25.63 17.57
CA ARG A 9 -12.97 -25.36 17.10
C ARG A 9 -13.02 -24.01 16.35
N GLY A 10 -13.68 -23.97 15.19
CA GLY A 10 -13.87 -22.75 14.39
C GLY A 10 -13.31 -22.78 12.96
N PHE A 11 -13.00 -23.96 12.41
CA PHE A 11 -12.60 -24.09 11.00
C PHE A 11 -13.72 -23.61 10.08
N ILE A 12 -13.45 -22.57 9.26
CA ILE A 12 -14.20 -22.37 8.02
C ILE A 12 -13.73 -23.48 7.09
N LYS A 13 -14.64 -24.42 6.81
CA LYS A 13 -14.37 -25.60 6.02
C LYS A 13 -14.97 -25.35 4.64
N GLU A 14 -14.20 -24.81 3.71
CA GLU A 14 -14.65 -24.71 2.32
C GLU A 14 -14.10 -25.89 1.51
N ARG A 15 -14.92 -26.40 0.58
CA ARG A 15 -14.60 -27.50 -0.32
C ARG A 15 -13.83 -26.95 -1.53
N ASP A 16 -12.78 -27.68 -1.89
CA ASP A 16 -12.20 -27.81 -3.23
C ASP A 16 -11.83 -26.50 -3.97
N VAL A 17 -10.52 -26.21 -4.05
CA VAL A 17 -9.64 -26.12 -5.25
C VAL A 17 -8.52 -25.09 -4.99
N GLY A 18 -7.34 -25.52 -4.55
CA GLY A 18 -6.11 -24.70 -4.47
C GLY A 18 -5.29 -24.85 -3.17
N VAL A 19 -4.10 -24.23 -3.14
CA VAL A 19 -3.27 -24.06 -1.93
C VAL A 19 -3.86 -22.95 -1.07
N GLU A 20 -4.13 -23.23 0.20
CA GLU A 20 -4.78 -22.31 1.13
C GLU A 20 -3.79 -21.88 2.21
N LEU A 21 -3.59 -20.57 2.37
CA LEU A 21 -2.84 -19.98 3.47
C LEU A 21 -3.81 -19.50 4.55
N GLN A 22 -3.71 -20.05 5.76
CA GLN A 22 -4.45 -19.58 6.92
C GLN A 22 -3.52 -18.86 7.91
N ILE A 23 -3.76 -17.57 8.09
CA ILE A 23 -2.97 -16.74 9.03
C ILE A 23 -3.76 -16.61 10.35
N ARG A 24 -3.22 -17.12 11.47
CA ARG A 24 -3.84 -17.02 12.80
C ARG A 24 -2.84 -16.53 13.85
N LEU A 25 -2.88 -15.23 14.13
CA LEU A 25 -1.83 -14.54 14.88
C LEU A 25 -2.01 -14.48 16.39
N ASN A 26 -3.01 -15.15 16.96
CA ASN A 26 -3.17 -15.23 18.41
C ASN A 26 -2.05 -16.06 19.10
N LEU A 27 -1.06 -16.53 18.33
CA LEU A 27 0.11 -17.31 18.75
C LEU A 27 1.36 -17.06 17.86
N GLU A 28 1.40 -16.03 17.00
CA GLU A 28 2.50 -15.83 16.01
C GLU A 28 2.73 -17.04 15.08
N LYS A 29 1.64 -17.70 14.66
CA LYS A 29 1.72 -18.92 13.83
C LYS A 29 1.00 -18.73 12.50
N LEU A 30 1.74 -18.96 11.44
CA LEU A 30 1.26 -19.05 10.07
C LEU A 30 0.96 -20.53 9.77
N VAL A 31 -0.24 -20.85 9.30
CA VAL A 31 -0.64 -22.23 8.97
C VAL A 31 -0.93 -22.30 7.49
N VAL A 32 -0.07 -22.96 6.73
CA VAL A 32 -0.24 -23.17 5.29
C VAL A 32 -0.82 -24.57 5.07
N ARG A 33 -1.84 -24.68 4.24
CA ARG A 33 -2.38 -25.97 3.78
C ARG A 33 -2.07 -26.16 2.31
N ASN A 34 -1.42 -27.26 1.97
CA ASN A 34 -1.20 -27.62 0.58
C ASN A 34 -2.11 -28.79 0.17
N HIS A 35 -2.99 -28.57 -0.80
CA HIS A 35 -3.85 -29.62 -1.35
C HIS A 35 -3.19 -30.45 -2.46
N GLY A 36 -1.98 -30.11 -2.92
CA GLY A 36 -1.22 -30.89 -3.91
C GLY A 36 0.25 -30.91 -3.55
N GLY A 37 0.76 -32.09 -3.14
CA GLY A 37 2.07 -32.27 -2.50
C GLY A 37 3.27 -31.72 -3.27
N ARG A 38 3.53 -30.42 -3.11
CA ARG A 38 4.76 -29.74 -3.50
C ARG A 38 5.37 -29.03 -2.31
N GLU A 39 6.67 -28.86 -2.44
CA GLU A 39 7.73 -28.77 -1.43
C GLU A 39 7.45 -27.94 -0.17
N THR A 40 8.03 -28.44 0.93
CA THR A 40 8.14 -27.78 2.22
C THR A 40 9.00 -26.52 2.13
N PRO A 41 8.54 -25.36 2.64
CA PRO A 41 9.42 -24.22 2.86
C PRO A 41 10.51 -24.54 3.89
N GLU A 42 11.74 -24.10 3.62
CA GLU A 42 12.87 -24.20 4.55
C GLU A 42 12.63 -23.31 5.78
N GLY A 43 12.66 -23.90 6.99
CA GLY A 43 12.40 -23.23 8.27
C GLY A 43 12.01 -24.22 9.37
N GLU A 44 11.73 -23.74 10.59
CA GLU A 44 11.15 -24.54 11.69
C GLU A 44 9.68 -24.93 11.36
N THR A 45 9.51 -25.75 10.34
CA THR A 45 8.21 -26.14 9.79
C THR A 45 7.77 -27.44 10.44
N VAL A 46 6.63 -27.42 11.16
CA VAL A 46 6.03 -28.65 11.69
C VAL A 46 4.98 -29.16 10.70
N THR A 47 5.20 -30.35 10.15
CA THR A 47 4.29 -30.99 9.18
C THR A 47 3.23 -31.82 9.90
N TRP A 48 1.97 -31.64 9.51
CA TRP A 48 0.84 -32.44 10.00
C TRP A 48 -0.03 -32.88 8.81
N GLY A 49 0.36 -33.96 8.15
CA GLY A 49 -0.31 -34.41 6.92
C GLY A 49 -0.09 -33.41 5.77
N CYS A 50 -1.17 -32.81 5.26
CA CYS A 50 -1.15 -31.79 4.20
C CYS A 50 -0.98 -30.34 4.71
N TRP A 51 -0.68 -30.19 6.01
CA TRP A 51 -0.53 -28.89 6.67
C TRP A 51 0.92 -28.64 7.05
N PHE A 52 1.36 -27.42 6.81
CA PHE A 52 2.65 -26.86 7.21
C PHE A 52 2.39 -25.71 8.17
N VAL A 53 2.98 -25.79 9.37
CA VAL A 53 2.93 -24.67 10.31
C VAL A 53 4.29 -23.99 10.29
N ILE A 54 4.30 -22.71 9.93
CA ILE A 54 5.45 -21.83 9.99
C ILE A 54 5.26 -20.96 11.23
N GLN A 55 6.18 -21.04 12.18
CA GLN A 55 6.16 -20.21 13.38
C GLN A 55 7.07 -19.00 13.16
N GLY A 56 6.56 -17.79 13.40
CA GLY A 56 7.34 -16.57 13.26
C GLY A 56 6.50 -15.32 13.05
N ASP A 57 7.18 -14.18 12.99
CA ASP A 57 6.59 -12.89 12.67
C ASP A 57 6.23 -12.83 11.19
N VAL A 58 4.93 -12.87 10.89
CA VAL A 58 4.41 -12.85 9.52
C VAL A 58 4.88 -11.63 8.72
N LEU A 59 5.23 -10.51 9.36
CA LEU A 59 5.73 -9.33 8.67
C LEU A 59 7.18 -9.49 8.22
N LYS A 60 7.96 -10.34 8.90
CA LYS A 60 9.37 -10.60 8.59
C LYS A 60 9.60 -11.89 7.82
N CYS A 61 8.76 -12.91 8.03
CA CYS A 61 8.91 -14.21 7.37
C CYS A 61 8.56 -14.16 5.88
N ASP A 62 9.31 -14.89 5.05
CA ASP A 62 8.95 -15.07 3.65
C ASP A 62 7.68 -15.93 3.52
N LEU A 63 6.71 -15.43 2.75
CA LEU A 63 5.45 -16.11 2.54
C LEU A 63 5.61 -17.10 1.39
N PRO A 64 5.29 -18.40 1.59
CA PRO A 64 5.31 -19.36 0.50
C PRO A 64 4.26 -19.02 -0.55
N TYR A 65 4.30 -19.70 -1.69
CA TYR A 65 3.23 -19.58 -2.68
C TYR A 65 1.88 -20.08 -2.11
N PHE A 66 0.80 -19.35 -2.40
CA PHE A 66 -0.57 -19.76 -2.10
C PHE A 66 -1.54 -19.22 -3.16
N ASP A 67 -2.66 -19.92 -3.35
CA ASP A 67 -3.74 -19.46 -4.23
C ASP A 67 -4.74 -18.59 -3.47
N ILE A 68 -5.12 -19.03 -2.27
CA ILE A 68 -6.09 -18.33 -1.42
C ILE A 68 -5.46 -18.02 -0.07
N CYS A 69 -5.63 -16.80 0.42
CA CYS A 69 -5.28 -16.44 1.79
C CYS A 69 -6.53 -16.16 2.61
N VAL A 70 -6.72 -16.85 3.73
CA VAL A 70 -7.78 -16.56 4.70
C VAL A 70 -7.11 -16.12 6.00
N ALA A 71 -7.45 -14.93 6.47
CA ALA A 71 -6.75 -14.36 7.63
C ALA A 71 -7.71 -13.66 8.60
N ASN A 72 -7.51 -13.94 9.88
CA ASN A 72 -8.08 -13.17 10.98
C ASN A 72 -6.93 -12.50 11.73
N ILE A 73 -6.72 -11.22 11.44
CA ILE A 73 -5.49 -10.52 11.82
C ILE A 73 -5.72 -9.55 12.98
N PRO A 74 -4.74 -9.39 13.90
CA PRO A 74 -4.71 -8.32 14.87
C PRO A 74 -4.67 -6.99 14.14
N TYR A 75 -5.38 -6.03 14.69
CA TYR A 75 -5.66 -4.79 14.01
C TYR A 75 -4.41 -3.93 13.77
N GLN A 76 -3.41 -4.05 14.65
CA GLN A 76 -2.14 -3.33 14.60
C GLN A 76 -1.31 -3.64 13.35
N ILE A 77 -1.44 -4.85 12.79
CA ILE A 77 -0.63 -5.26 11.63
C ILE A 77 -1.42 -5.23 10.31
N SER A 78 -2.63 -4.65 10.32
CA SER A 78 -3.54 -4.70 9.17
C SER A 78 -2.95 -4.05 7.92
N SER A 79 -2.41 -2.84 8.07
CA SER A 79 -1.77 -2.09 6.99
C SER A 79 -0.53 -2.80 6.43
N PRO A 80 0.52 -3.09 7.24
CA PRO A 80 1.73 -3.70 6.72
C PRO A 80 1.48 -5.10 6.12
N LEU A 81 0.56 -5.89 6.69
CA LEU A 81 0.22 -7.19 6.10
C LEU A 81 -0.51 -7.04 4.76
N THR A 82 -1.40 -6.05 4.62
CA THR A 82 -2.10 -5.80 3.35
C THR A 82 -1.10 -5.48 2.24
N PHE A 83 -0.14 -4.60 2.50
CA PHE A 83 0.91 -4.28 1.52
C PHE A 83 1.84 -5.44 1.25
N LYS A 84 2.21 -6.21 2.29
CA LYS A 84 3.01 -7.43 2.12
C LYS A 84 2.32 -8.43 1.20
N LEU A 85 1.00 -8.60 1.33
CA LEU A 85 0.22 -9.45 0.42
C LEU A 85 0.19 -8.87 -0.99
N LEU A 86 -0.11 -7.58 -1.17
CA LEU A 86 -0.15 -6.96 -2.52
C LEU A 86 1.21 -7.04 -3.27
N ASN A 87 2.32 -6.99 -2.52
CA ASN A 87 3.67 -7.13 -3.05
C ASN A 87 4.12 -8.59 -3.20
N HIS A 88 3.38 -9.55 -2.65
CA HIS A 88 3.73 -10.97 -2.73
C HIS A 88 3.76 -11.44 -4.18
N ARG A 89 4.78 -12.23 -4.51
CA ARG A 89 4.96 -12.86 -5.82
C ARG A 89 5.30 -14.33 -5.59
N PRO A 90 4.79 -15.25 -6.43
CA PRO A 90 3.80 -15.06 -7.50
C PRO A 90 2.42 -14.57 -7.01
N LEU A 91 1.64 -13.92 -7.89
CA LEU A 91 0.33 -13.36 -7.52
C LEU A 91 -0.70 -14.44 -7.15
N PHE A 92 -1.18 -14.40 -5.91
CA PHE A 92 -2.29 -15.21 -5.43
C PHE A 92 -3.61 -14.91 -6.18
N ARG A 93 -4.61 -15.78 -6.04
CA ARG A 93 -5.92 -15.66 -6.68
C ARG A 93 -6.83 -14.69 -5.91
N CYS A 94 -7.01 -14.92 -4.62
CA CYS A 94 -7.78 -14.03 -3.76
C CYS A 94 -7.36 -14.15 -2.29
N ALA A 95 -7.60 -13.08 -1.53
CA ALA A 95 -7.46 -13.08 -0.08
C ALA A 95 -8.78 -12.67 0.56
N VAL A 96 -9.23 -13.41 1.57
CA VAL A 96 -10.42 -13.13 2.37
C VAL A 96 -9.95 -12.84 3.79
N ILE A 97 -9.91 -11.56 4.14
CA ILE A 97 -9.28 -11.08 5.36
C ILE A 97 -10.31 -10.34 6.19
N MET A 98 -10.30 -10.61 7.50
CA MET A 98 -11.10 -9.86 8.46
C MET A 98 -10.28 -8.71 9.06
N PHE A 99 -10.82 -7.50 8.95
CA PHE A 99 -10.24 -6.26 9.49
C PHE A 99 -11.20 -5.60 10.49
N GLN A 100 -10.73 -4.56 11.18
CA GLN A 100 -11.65 -3.62 11.85
C GLN A 100 -12.61 -3.02 10.84
N ARG A 101 -13.83 -2.72 11.29
CA ARG A 101 -14.87 -2.14 10.45
C ARG A 101 -14.41 -0.87 9.73
N GLU A 102 -13.75 0.04 10.43
CA GLU A 102 -13.29 1.30 9.86
C GLU A 102 -12.19 1.09 8.82
N PHE A 103 -11.16 0.30 9.15
CA PHE A 103 -10.08 -0.05 8.23
C PHE A 103 -10.60 -0.73 6.96
N ALA A 104 -11.51 -1.69 7.11
CA ALA A 104 -12.19 -2.34 5.98
C ALA A 104 -12.92 -1.33 5.10
N MET A 105 -13.59 -0.35 5.70
CA MET A 105 -14.29 0.70 4.95
C MET A 105 -13.35 1.66 4.24
N ARG A 106 -12.20 2.01 4.85
CA ARG A 106 -11.15 2.78 4.18
C ARG A 106 -10.63 2.03 2.93
N LEU A 107 -10.43 0.72 3.00
CA LEU A 107 -9.95 -0.07 1.84
C LEU A 107 -10.93 -0.03 0.65
N VAL A 108 -12.23 -0.09 0.90
CA VAL A 108 -13.28 -0.11 -0.15
C VAL A 108 -13.80 1.27 -0.54
N ALA A 109 -13.41 2.32 0.18
CA ALA A 109 -13.88 3.69 -0.04
C ALA A 109 -13.62 4.15 -1.48
N GLN A 110 -14.61 4.78 -2.08
CA GLN A 110 -14.55 5.29 -3.44
C GLN A 110 -14.21 6.79 -3.46
N PRO A 111 -13.76 7.35 -4.61
CA PRO A 111 -13.58 8.79 -4.74
C PRO A 111 -14.86 9.55 -4.37
N GLY A 112 -14.74 10.51 -3.47
CA GLY A 112 -15.84 11.29 -2.90
C GLY A 112 -16.27 10.84 -1.50
N ASP A 113 -15.93 9.62 -1.08
CA ASP A 113 -16.25 9.12 0.26
C ASP A 113 -15.39 9.80 1.33
N THR A 114 -15.97 10.02 2.51
CA THR A 114 -15.26 10.59 3.67
C THR A 114 -14.04 9.76 4.08
N LEU A 115 -14.16 8.44 3.97
CA LEU A 115 -13.12 7.47 4.33
C LEU A 115 -12.10 7.22 3.21
N TYR A 116 -12.22 7.91 2.06
CA TYR A 116 -11.26 7.80 0.98
C TYR A 116 -9.91 8.41 1.40
N CYS A 117 -8.86 7.61 1.30
CA CYS A 117 -7.51 7.96 1.73
C CYS A 117 -6.44 7.28 0.86
N ARG A 118 -5.16 7.56 1.16
CA ARG A 118 -4.01 6.96 0.47
C ARG A 118 -4.08 5.42 0.43
N LEU A 119 -4.49 4.79 1.53
CA LEU A 119 -4.67 3.34 1.61
C LEU A 119 -5.69 2.83 0.57
N SER A 120 -6.81 3.53 0.39
CA SER A 120 -7.83 3.21 -0.62
C SER A 120 -7.23 3.24 -2.02
N VAL A 121 -6.52 4.33 -2.34
CA VAL A 121 -5.92 4.57 -3.67
C VAL A 121 -4.88 3.51 -4.02
N ASN A 122 -3.94 3.25 -3.11
CA ASN A 122 -2.87 2.28 -3.32
C ASN A 122 -3.39 0.85 -3.44
N THR A 123 -4.30 0.46 -2.54
CA THR A 123 -4.87 -0.90 -2.56
C THR A 123 -5.68 -1.13 -3.85
N GLN A 124 -6.49 -0.16 -4.26
CA GLN A 124 -7.37 -0.29 -5.43
C GLN A 124 -6.61 -0.19 -6.78
N LEU A 125 -5.43 0.46 -6.78
CA LEU A 125 -4.51 0.41 -7.91
C LEU A 125 -4.04 -1.04 -8.16
N LEU A 126 -3.62 -1.74 -7.09
CA LEU A 126 -3.00 -3.06 -7.20
C LEU A 126 -4.01 -4.21 -7.19
N ALA A 127 -5.19 -4.02 -6.60
CA ALA A 127 -6.19 -5.06 -6.40
C ALA A 127 -7.63 -4.55 -6.57
N ARG A 128 -8.55 -5.48 -6.81
CA ARG A 128 -9.98 -5.26 -6.62
C ARG A 128 -10.32 -5.60 -5.18
N VAL A 129 -11.01 -4.70 -4.50
CA VAL A 129 -11.36 -4.85 -3.09
C VAL A 129 -12.88 -4.84 -2.97
N SER A 130 -13.43 -5.79 -2.24
CA SER A 130 -14.87 -5.89 -2.03
C SER A 130 -15.20 -6.19 -0.57
N HIS A 131 -16.12 -5.41 0.00
CA HIS A 131 -16.68 -5.70 1.33
C HIS A 131 -17.65 -6.87 1.19
N LEU A 132 -17.43 -7.95 1.94
CA LEU A 132 -18.26 -9.15 1.87
C LEU A 132 -19.35 -9.13 2.94
N LEU A 133 -18.97 -8.91 4.20
CA LEU A 133 -19.92 -8.92 5.32
C LEU A 133 -19.38 -8.19 6.54
N LYS A 134 -20.31 -7.76 7.40
CA LYS A 134 -20.04 -7.18 8.73
C LYS A 134 -20.08 -8.29 9.78
N VAL A 135 -19.11 -8.31 10.70
CA VAL A 135 -19.09 -9.21 11.85
C VAL A 135 -19.20 -8.37 13.13
N GLY A 136 -20.27 -8.58 13.89
CA GLY A 136 -20.47 -7.87 15.16
C GLY A 136 -19.49 -8.34 16.23
N ARG A 137 -19.04 -7.42 17.09
CA ARG A 137 -18.13 -7.71 18.22
C ARG A 137 -18.56 -8.85 19.16
N ASN A 138 -19.87 -9.12 19.26
CA ASN A 138 -20.42 -10.18 20.10
C ASN A 138 -20.06 -11.60 19.61
N ASN A 139 -19.53 -11.74 18.39
CA ASN A 139 -19.07 -13.02 17.84
C ASN A 139 -17.66 -13.40 18.31
N PHE A 140 -16.99 -12.55 19.09
CA PHE A 140 -15.62 -12.76 19.56
C PHE A 140 -15.58 -13.04 21.06
N ARG A 141 -14.55 -13.77 21.50
CA ARG A 141 -14.27 -14.03 22.92
C ARG A 141 -12.77 -13.84 23.21
N PRO A 142 -12.38 -12.82 23.99
CA PRO A 142 -13.21 -11.73 24.52
C PRO A 142 -13.74 -10.80 23.41
N PRO A 143 -14.86 -10.08 23.62
CA PRO A 143 -15.37 -9.12 22.64
C PRO A 143 -14.41 -7.93 22.45
N PRO A 144 -14.08 -7.54 21.20
CA PRO A 144 -13.35 -6.32 20.92
C PRO A 144 -14.23 -5.07 21.15
N LYS A 145 -13.58 -3.90 21.25
CA LYS A 145 -14.28 -2.60 21.40
C LYS A 145 -15.09 -2.23 20.16
N VAL A 146 -14.62 -2.63 18.98
CA VAL A 146 -15.16 -2.25 17.67
C VAL A 146 -15.63 -3.47 16.87
N ASP A 147 -16.56 -3.25 15.94
CA ASP A 147 -16.99 -4.26 14.98
C ASP A 147 -15.90 -4.60 13.95
N SER A 148 -16.04 -5.76 13.31
CA SER A 148 -15.14 -6.22 12.25
C SER A 148 -15.86 -6.29 10.90
N SER A 149 -15.10 -6.43 9.83
CA SER A 149 -15.63 -6.66 8.48
C SER A 149 -14.71 -7.57 7.70
N VAL A 150 -15.31 -8.46 6.92
CA VAL A 150 -14.59 -9.36 6.02
C VAL A 150 -14.51 -8.70 4.65
N VAL A 151 -13.30 -8.65 4.11
CA VAL A 151 -12.98 -8.03 2.83
C VAL A 151 -12.31 -9.07 1.93
N ARG A 152 -12.71 -9.09 0.65
CA ARG A 152 -12.05 -9.83 -0.42
C ARG A 152 -11.08 -8.90 -1.14
N ILE A 153 -9.84 -9.33 -1.32
CA ILE A 153 -8.80 -8.64 -2.07
C ILE A 153 -8.35 -9.55 -3.21
N GLU A 154 -8.42 -9.06 -4.45
CA GLU A 154 -8.03 -9.79 -5.65
C GLU A 154 -6.99 -8.99 -6.43
N PRO A 155 -5.71 -9.41 -6.46
CA PRO A 155 -4.69 -8.72 -7.22
C PRO A 155 -5.07 -8.58 -8.69
N ARG A 156 -4.86 -7.40 -9.27
CA ARG A 156 -5.14 -7.15 -10.69
C ARG A 156 -4.13 -7.88 -11.57
N LYS A 157 -4.64 -8.53 -12.61
CA LYS A 157 -3.88 -9.25 -13.64
C LYS A 157 -4.29 -8.69 -15.01
N PRO A 158 -3.37 -8.12 -15.81
CA PRO A 158 -1.96 -7.86 -15.50
C PRO A 158 -1.79 -6.80 -14.40
N THR A 159 -0.64 -6.80 -13.73
CA THR A 159 -0.27 -5.73 -12.79
C THR A 159 -0.11 -4.42 -13.57
N PRO A 160 -0.65 -3.29 -13.08
CA PRO A 160 -0.45 -1.99 -13.74
C PRO A 160 1.04 -1.69 -13.93
N SER A 161 1.42 -1.25 -15.13
CA SER A 161 2.78 -0.82 -15.46
C SER A 161 3.06 0.57 -14.90
N VAL A 162 3.06 0.70 -13.58
CA VAL A 162 3.31 1.95 -12.85
C VAL A 162 4.45 1.72 -11.87
N ASN A 163 5.44 2.61 -11.85
CA ASN A 163 6.46 2.59 -10.81
C ASN A 163 5.79 2.93 -9.47
N PHE A 164 5.70 1.94 -8.58
CA PHE A 164 4.98 2.09 -7.31
C PHE A 164 5.63 3.13 -6.39
N LYS A 165 6.95 3.33 -6.45
CA LYS A 165 7.64 4.36 -5.64
C LYS A 165 7.21 5.77 -6.06
N GLU A 166 7.22 6.04 -7.36
CA GLU A 166 6.72 7.29 -7.95
C GLU A 166 5.23 7.52 -7.64
N TRP A 167 4.42 6.46 -7.78
CA TRP A 167 3.00 6.50 -7.47
C TRP A 167 2.74 6.84 -6.01
N ASP A 168 3.34 6.12 -5.06
CA ASP A 168 3.11 6.37 -3.63
C ASP A 168 3.64 7.75 -3.23
N GLY A 169 4.75 8.22 -3.82
CA GLY A 169 5.26 9.58 -3.61
C GLY A 169 4.25 10.66 -4.04
N LEU A 170 3.68 10.55 -5.24
CA LEU A 170 2.64 11.46 -5.72
C LEU A 170 1.39 11.41 -4.82
N VAL A 171 0.87 10.21 -4.56
CA VAL A 171 -0.35 10.04 -3.76
C VAL A 171 -0.14 10.53 -2.34
N ARG A 172 1.04 10.31 -1.73
CA ARG A 172 1.40 10.83 -0.41
C ARG A 172 1.27 12.36 -0.36
N ILE A 173 1.84 13.07 -1.33
CA ILE A 173 1.73 14.53 -1.42
C ILE A 173 0.27 14.95 -1.58
N CYS A 174 -0.47 14.32 -2.49
CA CYS A 174 -1.87 14.64 -2.76
C CYS A 174 -2.79 14.41 -1.56
N PHE A 175 -2.50 13.45 -0.68
CA PHE A 175 -3.36 13.12 0.46
C PHE A 175 -2.97 13.81 1.77
N THR A 176 -1.85 14.55 1.83
CA THR A 176 -1.48 15.37 3.01
C THR A 176 -2.59 16.34 3.42
N ARG A 177 -3.26 16.97 2.46
CA ARG A 177 -4.44 17.83 2.69
C ARG A 177 -5.55 17.49 1.70
N LYS A 178 -6.16 16.31 1.83
CA LYS A 178 -7.13 15.74 0.86
C LYS A 178 -8.32 16.64 0.50
N ASN A 179 -8.68 17.58 1.38
CA ASN A 179 -9.81 18.53 1.20
C ASN A 179 -9.42 19.84 0.49
N LYS A 180 -8.12 20.12 0.32
CA LYS A 180 -7.62 21.29 -0.42
C LYS A 180 -7.44 20.93 -1.90
N THR A 181 -7.31 21.96 -2.74
CA THR A 181 -7.06 21.77 -4.17
C THR A 181 -5.61 21.31 -4.39
N ILE A 182 -5.38 20.53 -5.45
CA ILE A 182 -4.05 20.04 -5.80
C ILE A 182 -3.10 21.22 -6.05
N GLY A 183 -3.57 22.29 -6.69
CA GLY A 183 -2.78 23.51 -6.86
C GLY A 183 -2.29 24.08 -5.53
N ALA A 184 -3.12 24.11 -4.49
CA ALA A 184 -2.72 24.58 -3.16
C ALA A 184 -1.70 23.66 -2.48
N ILE A 185 -1.81 22.34 -2.68
CA ILE A 185 -0.88 21.35 -2.13
C ILE A 185 0.52 21.53 -2.74
N PHE A 186 0.61 21.65 -4.07
CA PHE A 186 1.89 21.78 -4.78
C PHE A 186 2.53 23.16 -4.66
N LYS A 187 1.80 24.17 -4.16
CA LYS A 187 2.36 25.50 -3.83
C LYS A 187 3.15 25.53 -2.51
N GLN A 188 3.04 24.48 -1.68
CA GLN A 188 3.73 24.42 -0.39
C GLN A 188 5.25 24.36 -0.57
N LYS A 189 5.97 25.20 0.19
CA LYS A 189 7.44 25.28 0.15
C LYS A 189 8.11 23.91 0.35
N ARG A 190 7.61 23.11 1.30
CA ARG A 190 8.12 21.75 1.57
C ARG A 190 7.99 20.83 0.36
N VAL A 191 6.85 20.86 -0.34
CA VAL A 191 6.60 20.01 -1.52
C VAL A 191 7.51 20.45 -2.68
N LEU A 192 7.60 21.75 -2.94
CA LEU A 192 8.47 22.29 -3.99
C LEU A 192 9.94 21.94 -3.74
N SER A 193 10.42 22.04 -2.50
CA SER A 193 11.80 21.68 -2.13
C SER A 193 12.11 20.20 -2.40
N ILE A 194 11.18 19.29 -2.10
CA ILE A 194 11.36 17.85 -2.37
C ILE A 194 11.44 17.60 -3.88
N LEU A 195 10.49 18.15 -4.63
CA LEU A 195 10.44 17.95 -6.09
C LEU A 195 11.65 18.57 -6.80
N GLU A 196 12.12 19.73 -6.33
CA GLU A 196 13.30 20.40 -6.90
C GLU A 196 14.58 19.60 -6.65
N LYS A 197 14.72 18.97 -5.47
CA LYS A 197 15.85 18.08 -5.17
C LYS A 197 15.86 16.88 -6.12
N ASN A 198 14.71 16.21 -6.29
CA ASN A 198 14.60 15.05 -7.19
C ASN A 198 14.90 15.45 -8.64
N TYR A 199 14.37 16.60 -9.07
CA TYR A 199 14.61 17.15 -10.40
C TYR A 199 16.11 17.41 -10.66
N LYS A 200 16.81 18.04 -9.70
CA LYS A 200 18.26 18.30 -9.80
C LYS A 200 19.09 17.01 -9.83
N THR A 201 18.74 16.04 -8.98
CA THR A 201 19.40 14.72 -8.95
C THR A 201 19.29 14.03 -10.31
N LEU A 202 18.11 14.08 -10.92
CA LEU A 202 17.87 13.45 -12.21
C LEU A 202 18.60 14.16 -13.35
N GLN A 203 18.65 15.49 -13.34
CA GLN A 203 19.47 16.25 -14.29
C GLN A 203 20.96 15.91 -14.16
N ALA A 204 21.46 15.75 -12.93
CA ALA A 204 22.84 15.35 -12.69
C ALA A 204 23.14 13.93 -13.22
N LEU A 205 22.21 13.00 -13.06
CA LEU A 205 22.30 11.63 -13.59
C LEU A 205 22.24 11.59 -15.13
N GLN A 206 21.40 12.41 -15.76
CA GLN A 206 21.34 12.49 -17.22
C GLN A 206 22.60 13.13 -17.81
N SER A 207 23.15 14.14 -17.13
CA SER A 207 24.41 14.78 -17.53
C SER A 207 25.60 13.84 -17.40
N SER A 208 25.59 12.89 -16.45
CA SER A 208 26.63 11.87 -16.31
C SER A 208 26.47 10.68 -17.26
N GLN A 209 25.23 10.29 -17.60
CA GLN A 209 24.96 9.25 -18.60
C GLN A 209 25.29 9.68 -20.04
N GLY A 210 25.28 10.98 -20.34
CA GLY A 210 25.80 11.53 -21.60
C GLY A 210 27.30 11.26 -21.83
N ASN A 211 28.04 10.85 -20.81
CA ASN A 211 29.47 10.53 -20.87
C ASN A 211 29.78 9.02 -20.75
N GLN A 212 28.77 8.14 -20.67
CA GLN A 212 28.95 6.69 -20.46
C GLN A 212 28.19 5.82 -21.49
N MET A 213 28.08 6.27 -22.74
CA MET A 213 27.84 5.35 -23.88
C MET A 213 29.15 4.69 -24.34
N ALA A 214 29.91 4.17 -23.38
CA ALA A 214 30.96 3.19 -23.58
C ALA A 214 31.05 2.38 -22.29
N THR A 215 31.07 1.05 -22.42
CA THR A 215 31.27 0.04 -21.37
C THR A 215 30.09 -0.26 -20.45
N ASP A 216 29.26 -1.15 -20.99
CA ASP A 216 29.07 -2.52 -20.49
C ASP A 216 27.77 -2.85 -19.75
N ALA A 217 27.25 -3.99 -20.20
CA ALA A 217 26.05 -4.64 -19.76
C ALA A 217 26.32 -5.46 -18.49
N SER A 218 25.22 -5.86 -17.86
CA SER A 218 25.12 -6.84 -16.76
C SER A 218 25.54 -6.34 -15.37
N VAL A 219 24.55 -5.99 -14.54
CA VAL A 219 24.36 -6.56 -13.19
C VAL A 219 22.87 -6.47 -12.86
N LEU A 220 22.18 -7.60 -12.94
CA LEU A 220 20.86 -7.78 -12.31
C LEU A 220 21.10 -8.18 -10.87
N GLY A 221 20.70 -7.33 -9.93
CA GLY A 221 20.72 -7.61 -8.51
C GLY A 221 19.96 -6.53 -7.74
N ASP A 222 18.85 -6.92 -7.13
CA ASP A 222 18.76 -7.02 -5.66
C ASP A 222 17.34 -6.73 -5.14
N SER A 223 16.88 -7.63 -4.28
CA SER A 223 15.59 -7.61 -3.63
C SER A 223 15.61 -6.56 -2.52
N SER A 224 15.20 -5.32 -2.82
CA SER A 224 15.11 -4.28 -1.79
C SER A 224 13.82 -4.44 -0.98
N GLU A 225 13.97 -4.85 0.28
CA GLU A 225 12.99 -4.69 1.36
C GLU A 225 12.36 -3.29 1.32
N LEU A 226 11.04 -3.24 1.15
CA LEU A 226 10.24 -2.03 1.24
C LEU A 226 9.75 -1.88 2.69
N THR A 227 10.51 -1.18 3.53
CA THR A 227 10.01 -0.65 4.79
C THR A 227 9.17 0.60 4.51
N MET A 228 7.84 0.42 4.42
CA MET A 228 6.92 1.56 4.55
C MET A 228 6.87 1.95 6.02
N GLU A 229 7.20 3.19 6.33
CA GLU A 229 6.79 3.82 7.59
C GLU A 229 5.27 3.93 7.57
N THR A 230 4.62 3.07 8.35
CA THR A 230 3.17 3.07 8.56
C THR A 230 2.81 4.09 9.64
N ASP A 231 2.74 5.37 9.28
CA ASP A 231 1.96 6.35 10.07
C ASP A 231 0.49 6.24 9.65
N ASP A 232 -0.16 5.16 10.10
CA ASP A 232 -1.60 4.93 9.97
C ASP A 232 -2.31 5.07 11.34
N ASN A 233 -1.88 6.04 12.15
CA ASN A 233 -2.69 6.57 13.26
C ASN A 233 -3.37 7.87 12.80
N ASP A 234 -4.30 7.74 11.84
CA ASP A 234 -5.34 8.75 11.63
C ASP A 234 -6.50 8.37 12.58
N ASP A 235 -6.25 8.61 13.87
CA ASP A 235 -7.29 8.70 14.89
C ASP A 235 -8.06 10.00 14.66
N GLY A 236 -9.34 9.97 15.03
CA GLY A 236 -10.33 10.96 14.64
C GLY A 236 -9.90 12.41 14.86
N GLY A 237 -10.34 13.26 13.92
CA GLY A 237 -10.42 14.72 14.00
C GLY A 237 -9.63 15.39 15.09
N ASP A 238 -8.46 15.90 14.73
CA ASP A 238 -8.01 17.19 15.24
C ASP A 238 -7.84 18.10 14.03
N ASP A 239 -8.50 19.25 14.10
CA ASP A 239 -8.05 20.43 13.39
C ASP A 239 -6.56 20.58 13.71
N VAL A 240 -5.71 20.46 12.69
CA VAL A 240 -4.34 20.96 12.80
C VAL A 240 -4.49 22.48 12.90
N GLU A 241 -4.67 22.94 14.14
CA GLU A 241 -4.30 24.29 14.54
C GLU A 241 -2.79 24.44 14.29
N ASP A 242 -2.42 25.65 13.83
CA ASP A 242 -1.07 26.16 13.61
C ASP A 242 -0.41 25.75 12.27
N ASP A 243 0.22 26.63 11.50
CA ASP A 243 0.49 28.07 11.61
C ASP A 243 0.02 28.70 10.29
N ASP A 244 -0.63 29.86 10.38
CA ASP A 244 -0.62 30.83 9.30
C ASP A 244 0.85 31.24 9.09
N ASP A 245 1.54 30.52 8.20
CA ASP A 245 2.83 30.94 7.63
C ASP A 245 2.62 32.33 7.03
N MET A 246 2.85 33.36 7.86
CA MET A 246 2.95 34.75 7.43
C MET A 246 3.91 34.78 6.24
N GLU A 247 3.45 35.32 5.12
CA GLU A 247 4.26 35.56 3.93
C GLU A 247 5.37 36.56 4.28
N MET A 248 6.50 36.06 4.78
CA MET A 248 7.78 36.75 4.73
C MET A 248 8.37 36.50 3.34
N ASP A 249 8.33 37.56 2.54
CA ASP A 249 8.99 37.68 1.24
C ASP A 249 10.51 37.74 1.46
N ASP A 250 11.18 36.60 1.29
CA ASP A 250 12.62 36.55 1.15
C ASP A 250 12.95 36.03 -0.25
N GLY A 251 13.68 36.87 -1.00
CA GLY A 251 13.98 36.67 -2.41
C GLY A 251 14.84 35.44 -2.69
N GLU A 252 14.26 34.47 -3.40
CA GLU A 252 14.99 33.47 -4.17
C GLU A 252 14.45 33.40 -5.59
N ALA A 253 15.09 34.12 -6.50
CA ALA A 253 14.76 34.20 -7.93
C ALA A 253 14.88 32.88 -8.71
N LYS A 254 15.23 31.75 -8.07
CA LYS A 254 15.25 30.41 -8.68
C LYS A 254 14.07 29.53 -8.27
N GLY A 255 13.43 29.82 -7.13
CA GLY A 255 12.25 29.09 -6.68
C GLY A 255 11.00 29.41 -7.53
N SER A 256 10.96 30.58 -8.18
CA SER A 256 9.86 30.98 -9.07
C SER A 256 9.76 30.11 -10.31
N ASP A 257 10.88 29.88 -11.01
CA ASP A 257 10.87 29.18 -12.31
C ASP A 257 10.44 27.71 -12.19
N PHE A 258 10.91 27.02 -11.15
CA PHE A 258 10.51 25.64 -10.90
C PHE A 258 9.06 25.54 -10.43
N LYS A 259 8.63 26.46 -9.56
CA LYS A 259 7.23 26.57 -9.12
C LYS A 259 6.30 26.78 -10.32
N ASP A 260 6.66 27.68 -11.24
CA ASP A 260 5.87 27.93 -12.45
C ASP A 260 5.83 26.72 -13.37
N LYS A 261 6.93 25.96 -13.48
CA LYS A 261 6.96 24.69 -14.21
C LYS A 261 5.97 23.68 -13.63
N VAL A 262 5.97 23.47 -12.31
CA VAL A 262 5.02 22.57 -11.61
C VAL A 262 3.58 23.01 -11.84
N LEU A 263 3.29 24.31 -11.70
CA LEU A 263 1.94 24.85 -11.89
C LEU A 263 1.47 24.75 -13.35
N ASN A 264 2.36 24.94 -14.31
CA ASN A 264 2.03 24.76 -15.74
C ASN A 264 1.63 23.32 -16.07
N VAL A 265 2.29 22.32 -15.47
CA VAL A 265 1.90 20.91 -15.62
C VAL A 265 0.48 20.68 -15.06
N LEU A 266 0.18 21.25 -13.89
CA LEU A 266 -1.15 21.14 -13.29
C LEU A 266 -2.25 21.83 -14.12
N ARG A 267 -1.93 22.98 -14.73
CA ARG A 267 -2.84 23.70 -15.63
C ARG A 267 -3.09 22.93 -16.92
N LEU A 268 -2.04 22.37 -17.52
CA LEU A 268 -2.15 21.54 -18.72
C LEU A 268 -3.06 20.32 -18.47
N GLY A 269 -2.92 19.69 -17.30
CA GLY A 269 -3.75 18.57 -16.89
C GLY A 269 -5.14 18.94 -16.35
N LYS A 270 -5.46 20.23 -16.19
CA LYS A 270 -6.69 20.72 -15.55
C LYS A 270 -6.91 20.14 -14.15
N TYR A 271 -5.83 19.96 -13.38
CA TYR A 271 -5.88 19.44 -12.01
C TYR A 271 -5.74 20.53 -10.94
N GLU A 272 -5.45 21.79 -11.30
CA GLU A 272 -5.20 22.89 -10.34
C GLU A 272 -6.33 23.05 -9.30
N ASP A 273 -7.59 23.05 -9.74
CA ASP A 273 -8.76 23.23 -8.88
C ASP A 273 -9.38 21.91 -8.37
N LYS A 274 -8.88 20.77 -8.85
CA LYS A 274 -9.40 19.46 -8.43
C LYS A 274 -8.89 19.12 -7.03
N ARG A 275 -9.65 18.28 -6.32
CA ARG A 275 -9.32 17.81 -4.96
C ARG A 275 -9.01 16.32 -4.99
N SER A 276 -7.97 15.91 -4.28
CA SER A 276 -7.53 14.51 -4.20
C SER A 276 -8.64 13.57 -3.75
N SER A 277 -9.53 14.03 -2.87
CA SER A 277 -10.66 13.24 -2.36
C SER A 277 -11.64 12.80 -3.44
N LYS A 278 -11.70 13.47 -4.60
CA LYS A 278 -12.63 13.17 -5.70
C LYS A 278 -11.97 12.51 -6.91
N LEU A 279 -10.65 12.32 -6.88
CA LEU A 279 -9.92 11.75 -8.01
C LEU A 279 -9.87 10.22 -7.96
N ALA A 280 -10.07 9.59 -9.11
CA ALA A 280 -9.90 8.15 -9.27
C ALA A 280 -8.44 7.79 -9.57
N GLN A 281 -8.11 6.49 -9.54
CA GLN A 281 -6.75 6.02 -9.83
C GLN A 281 -6.31 6.40 -11.25
N ALA A 282 -7.23 6.43 -12.21
CA ALA A 282 -6.95 6.86 -13.59
C ALA A 282 -6.50 8.32 -13.66
N ASP A 283 -7.08 9.20 -12.84
CA ASP A 283 -6.68 10.60 -12.76
C ASP A 283 -5.27 10.75 -12.21
N PHE A 284 -4.93 10.00 -11.15
CA PHE A 284 -3.58 10.00 -10.59
C PHE A 284 -2.55 9.44 -11.58
N MET A 285 -2.90 8.41 -12.36
CA MET A 285 -2.01 7.86 -13.39
C MET A 285 -1.76 8.89 -14.50
N HIS A 286 -2.80 9.60 -14.93
CA HIS A 286 -2.66 10.67 -15.92
C HIS A 286 -1.83 11.82 -15.37
N LEU A 287 -2.09 12.25 -14.12
CA LEU A 287 -1.30 13.29 -13.45
C LEU A 287 0.18 12.90 -13.33
N LEU A 288 0.47 11.67 -12.93
CA LEU A 288 1.85 11.15 -12.84
C LEU A 288 2.53 11.16 -14.22
N SER A 289 1.81 10.79 -15.27
CA SER A 289 2.37 10.80 -16.63
C SER A 289 2.76 12.21 -17.09
N LEU A 290 1.97 13.23 -16.74
CA LEU A 290 2.26 14.62 -17.07
C LEU A 290 3.50 15.13 -16.33
N PHE A 291 3.66 14.78 -15.06
CA PHE A 291 4.85 15.12 -14.30
C PHE A 291 6.10 14.44 -14.85
N ASN A 292 6.02 13.14 -15.16
CA ASN A 292 7.12 12.40 -15.75
C ASN A 292 7.54 12.96 -17.11
N GLN A 293 6.59 13.40 -17.95
CA GLN A 293 6.89 14.07 -19.23
C GLN A 293 7.59 15.43 -19.04
N ALA A 294 7.30 16.13 -17.95
CA ALA A 294 7.99 17.36 -17.57
C ALA A 294 9.36 17.10 -16.91
N GLY A 295 9.75 15.84 -16.72
CA GLY A 295 10.95 15.39 -16.03
C GLY A 295 10.89 15.56 -14.52
N ILE A 296 9.69 15.72 -13.94
CA ILE A 296 9.48 15.86 -12.49
C ILE A 296 9.14 14.49 -11.93
N HIS A 297 9.96 14.04 -10.98
CA HIS A 297 9.85 12.73 -10.35
C HIS A 297 9.63 12.85 -8.83
N PHE A 298 8.91 11.88 -8.28
CA PHE A 298 8.49 11.83 -6.89
C PHE A 298 9.39 10.92 -6.03
N SER A 299 10.32 10.18 -6.65
CA SER A 299 11.37 9.39 -5.99
C SER A 299 12.76 9.62 -6.56
#